data_AF-A0A4S1E980-F1
#
_entry.id   AF-A0A4S1E980-F1
#
_cell.length_a   1.000
_cell.length_b   1.000
_cell.length_c   1.000
_cell.angle_alpha   90.00
_cell.angle_beta   90.00
_cell.angle_gamma   90.00
#
_symmetry.space_group_name_H-M   'P 1'
#
loop_
_entity.id
_entity.type
_entity.pdbx_description
1 polymer ?
#
loop_
_entity_poly.entity_id
_entity_poly.type
_entity_poly.pdbx_seq_one_letter_code
_entity_poly.pdbx_strand_id
1 'polypeptide(L)' 'MKFSSLEQFLDSVRARDPHQPEFMQAVAEVMGSLWPFIQQNPQYAKQGLLERLVEPERAIQF' A
#
# COMPACT_ATOMS: atom_id res chain seq x y z
N MET A 1 -10.13 6.04 -8.32
CA MET A 1 -9.28 5.29 -7.37
C MET A 1 -10.08 5.02 -6.13
N LYS A 2 -9.88 3.88 -5.45
CA LYS A 2 -10.52 3.59 -4.16
C LYS A 2 -10.05 4.54 -3.06
N PHE A 3 -8.78 4.92 -3.10
CA PHE A 3 -8.16 5.87 -2.19
C PHE A 3 -8.03 7.24 -2.85
N SER A 4 -8.36 8.29 -2.11
CA SER A 4 -8.29 9.68 -2.56
C SER A 4 -6.90 10.29 -2.37
N SER A 5 -6.09 9.72 -1.47
CA SER A 5 -4.72 10.16 -1.18
C SER A 5 -3.83 9.01 -0.72
N LEU A 6 -2.51 9.28 -0.66
CA LEU A 6 -1.52 8.33 -0.16
C LEU A 6 -1.76 8.03 1.33
N GLU A 7 -2.09 9.05 2.11
CA GLU A 7 -2.37 8.94 3.54
C GLU A 7 -3.55 8.00 3.79
N GLN A 8 -4.63 8.15 3.01
CA GLN A 8 -5.79 7.26 3.13
C GLN A 8 -5.43 5.80 2.80
N PHE A 9 -4.52 5.58 1.84
CA PHE A 9 -4.00 4.25 1.56
C PHE A 9 -3.16 3.71 2.72
N LEU A 10 -2.19 4.49 3.20
CA LEU A 10 -1.31 4.10 4.31
C LEU A 10 -2.06 3.83 5.61
N ASP A 11 -3.12 4.58 5.90
CA ASP A 11 -3.99 4.34 7.05
C ASP A 11 -4.71 2.99 6.94
N SER A 12 -5.12 2.60 5.73
CA SER A 12 -5.73 1.28 5.51
C SER A 12 -4.75 0.13 5.72
N VAL A 13 -3.48 0.29 5.34
CA VAL A 13 -2.42 -0.70 5.58
C VAL A 13 -2.08 -0.76 7.07
N ARG A 14 -1.94 0.39 7.73
CA ARG A 14 -1.67 0.47 9.18
C ARG A 14 -2.77 -0.15 10.02
N ALA A 15 -4.04 0.00 9.62
CA ALA A 15 -5.16 -0.61 10.32
C ALA A 15 -5.14 -2.14 10.24
N ARG A 16 -4.56 -2.71 9.17
CA ARG A 16 -4.42 -4.15 8.98
C ARG A 16 -3.22 -4.71 9.77
N ASP A 17 -2.07 -4.05 9.70
CA ASP A 17 -0.80 -4.50 10.29
C ASP A 17 -0.24 -3.49 11.32
N PRO A 18 -0.96 -3.18 12.43
CA PRO A 18 -0.64 -2.05 13.30
C PRO A 18 0.66 -2.17 14.08
N HIS A 19 1.20 -3.38 14.22
CA HIS A 19 2.38 -3.67 15.05
C HIS A 19 3.65 -3.96 14.24
N GLN A 20 3.68 -3.58 12.96
CA GLN A 20 4.84 -3.79 12.08
C GLN A 20 5.41 -2.43 11.61
N PRO A 21 6.16 -1.71 12.47
CA PRO A 21 6.63 -0.37 12.13
C PRO A 21 7.62 -0.33 10.97
N GLU A 22 8.52 -1.31 10.84
CA GLU A 22 9.48 -1.41 9.74
C GLU A 22 8.79 -1.70 8.41
N PHE A 23 7.77 -2.57 8.42
CA PHE A 23 6.92 -2.80 7.26
C PHE A 23 6.20 -1.52 6.84
N MET A 24 5.57 -0.83 7.79
CA MET A 24 4.86 0.42 7.51
C MET A 24 5.79 1.52 6.99
N GLN A 25 7.02 1.60 7.49
CA GLN A 25 8.03 2.52 6.96
C GLN A 25 8.35 2.19 5.50
N ALA A 26 8.66 0.93 5.18
CA ALA A 26 9.00 0.51 3.83
C ALA A 26 7.85 0.77 2.85
N VAL A 27 6.61 0.47 3.24
CA VAL A 27 5.42 0.77 2.44
C VAL A 27 5.30 2.28 2.20
N ALA A 28 5.48 3.11 3.22
CA ALA A 28 5.37 4.57 3.09
C ALA A 28 6.44 5.15 2.15
N GLU A 29 7.70 4.72 2.26
CA GLU A 29 8.80 5.18 1.41
C GLU A 29 8.57 4.79 -0.06
N VAL A 30 8.27 3.51 -0.32
CA VAL A 30 8.05 3.02 -1.69
C VAL A 30 6.81 3.66 -2.29
N MET A 31 5.68 3.64 -1.59
CA MET A 31 4.43 4.20 -2.11
C MET A 31 4.50 5.71 -2.29
N GLY A 32 5.23 6.43 -1.42
CA GLY A 32 5.52 7.85 -1.60
C GLY A 32 6.22 8.15 -2.92
N SER A 33 7.21 7.34 -3.30
CA SER A 33 7.91 7.48 -4.58
C SER A 33 7.03 7.15 -5.79
N LEU A 34 6.14 6.16 -5.67
CA LEU A 34 5.29 5.67 -6.75
C LEU A 34 3.99 6.47 -6.92
N TRP A 35 3.54 7.18 -5.90
CA TRP A 35 2.23 7.85 -5.90
C TRP A 35 2.03 8.80 -7.08
N PRO A 36 2.99 9.69 -7.43
CA PRO A 36 2.83 10.59 -8.58
C PRO A 36 2.66 9.83 -9.91
N PHE A 37 3.39 8.73 -10.09
CA PHE A 37 3.27 7.87 -11.27
C PHE A 37 1.90 7.20 -11.33
N ILE A 38 1.43 6.68 -10.20
CA ILE A 38 0.12 6.02 -10.08
C ILE A 38 -1.02 7.01 -10.33
N GLN A 39 -0.90 8.27 -9.88
CA GLN A 39 -1.87 9.34 -10.17
C GLN A 39 -1.95 9.65 -11.67
N GLN A 40 -0.81 9.67 -12.37
CA GLN A 40 -0.76 9.85 -13.82
C GLN A 40 -1.24 8.61 -14.59
N ASN A 41 -1.20 7.42 -13.96
CA ASN A 41 -1.53 6.13 -14.56
C ASN A 41 -2.58 5.39 -13.72
N PRO A 42 -3.85 5.88 -13.67
CA PRO A 42 -4.86 5.40 -12.73
C PRO A 42 -5.27 3.93 -12.96
N GLN A 43 -4.91 3.31 -14.09
CA GLN A 43 -5.10 1.88 -14.33
C GLN A 43 -4.43 1.00 -13.27
N TYR A 44 -3.30 1.43 -12.70
CA TYR A 44 -2.57 0.67 -11.66
C TYR A 44 -3.22 0.74 -10.27
N ALA A 45 -4.29 1.52 -10.10
CA ALA A 45 -5.08 1.52 -8.87
C ALA A 45 -6.49 0.97 -9.08
N LYS A 46 -6.69 0.21 -10.17
CA LYS A 46 -7.90 -0.57 -10.41
C LYS A 46 -7.74 -1.97 -9.83
N GLN A 47 -8.86 -2.68 -9.69
CA GLN A 47 -8.90 -4.10 -9.28
C GLN A 47 -8.17 -4.41 -7.96
N GLY A 48 -8.04 -3.43 -7.06
CA GLY A 48 -7.36 -3.59 -5.78
C GLY A 48 -5.87 -3.90 -5.89
N LEU A 49 -5.20 -3.46 -6.97
CA LEU A 49 -3.79 -3.80 -7.22
C LEU A 49 -2.86 -3.33 -6.08
N LEU A 50 -3.08 -2.12 -5.55
CA LEU A 50 -2.21 -1.57 -4.51
C LEU A 50 -2.33 -2.37 -3.20
N GLU A 51 -3.54 -2.77 -2.83
CA GLU A 51 -3.81 -3.59 -1.66
C GLU A 51 -3.19 -4.98 -1.78
N ARG A 52 -3.23 -5.57 -2.99
CA ARG A 52 -2.59 -6.85 -3.29
C ARG A 52 -1.07 -6.77 -3.27
N LEU A 53 -0.49 -5.62 -3.63
CA LEU A 53 0.95 -5.43 -3.65
C LEU A 53 1.55 -5.37 -2.24
N VAL A 54 0.81 -4.81 -1.28
CA VAL A 54 1.22 -4.73 0.14
C VAL A 54 0.75 -5.93 0.96
N GLU A 55 0.12 -6.92 0.34
CA GLU A 55 -0.26 -8.18 0.97
C GLU A 55 0.67 -9.28 0.47
N PRO A 56 1.39 -10.00 1.35
CA PRO A 56 2.19 -11.13 0.90
C PRO A 56 1.28 -12.22 0.31
N GLU A 57 1.68 -12.79 -0.83
CA GLU A 57 0.95 -13.94 -1.40
C GLU A 57 0.96 -15.16 -0.46
N ARG A 58 2.00 -15.28 0.38
CA ARG A 58 2.12 -16.29 1.43
C ARG A 58 3.09 -15.82 2.52
N ALA A 59 2.69 -15.98 3.78
CA ALA A 59 3.54 -15.85 4.96
C ALA A 59 3.44 -17.12 5.80
N ILE A 60 4.58 -17.66 6.25
CA ILE A 60 4.65 -18.87 7.10
C ILE A 60 5.51 -18.54 8.31
N GLN A 61 4.99 -18.82 9.51
CA GLN A 61 5.67 -18.68 10.79
C GLN A 61 5.56 -20.01 11.54
N PHE A 62 6.63 -20.42 12.23
CA PHE A 62 6.72 -21.66 12.99
C PHE A 62 7.47 -21.44 14.30
#